data_AF-A0A3M1Z2G0-F1
#
_entry.id   AF-A0A3M1Z2G0-F1
#
_cell.length_a   1.000
_cell.length_b   1.000
_cell.length_c   1.000
_cell.angle_alpha   90.00
_cell.angle_beta   90.00
_cell.angle_gamma   90.00
#
_symmetry.space_group_name_H-M   'P 1'
#
loop_
_entity.id
_entity.type
_entity.pdbx_description
1 polymer ?
#
loop_
_entity_poly.entity_id
_entity_poly.type
_entity_poly.pdbx_seq_one_letter_code
_entity_poly.pdbx_strand_id
1 'polypeptide(L)'
;MEDDTEATMALQQLLDKYAPHLKAGEDYRPPVEEELKRTTVLRLDIEELSAKQKLVEADFPGAYRYEDVVADMPTFPAAASATDENER
;
A
#
# COMPACT_ATOMS: atom_id res chain seq x y z
N MET A 1 -20.15 6.88 -1.21
CA MET A 1 -21.10 6.59 -0.12
C MET A 1 -21.78 7.90 0.22
N GLU A 2 -23.07 7.87 0.54
CA GLU A 2 -23.87 9.08 0.83
C GLU A 2 -24.12 9.27 2.33
N ASP A 3 -24.00 8.21 3.13
CA ASP A 3 -24.05 8.26 4.58
C ASP A 3 -22.64 8.44 5.16
N ASP A 4 -22.44 9.53 5.90
CA ASP A 4 -21.18 9.86 6.56
C ASP A 4 -20.79 8.80 7.60
N THR A 5 -21.76 8.14 8.24
CA THR A 5 -21.49 7.07 9.20
C THR A 5 -20.92 5.84 8.50
N GLU A 6 -21.54 5.42 7.39
CA GLU A 6 -21.05 4.32 6.56
C GLU A 6 -19.66 4.65 5.99
N ALA A 7 -19.45 5.87 5.51
CA ALA A 7 -18.16 6.33 4.99
C ALA A 7 -17.05 6.30 6.05
N THR A 8 -17.34 6.74 7.29
CA THR A 8 -16.41 6.70 8.42
C THR A 8 -15.99 5.27 8.72
N MET A 9 -16.96 4.35 8.82
CA MET A 9 -16.70 2.95 9.11
C MET A 9 -15.89 2.26 8.00
N ALA A 10 -16.20 2.55 6.73
CA ALA A 10 -15.49 1.99 5.59
C ALA A 10 -14.05 2.51 5.53
N LEU A 11 -13.83 3.79 5.82
CA LEU A 11 -12.48 4.36 5.89
C LEU A 11 -11.67 3.75 7.05
N GLN A 12 -12.29 3.55 8.21
CA GLN A 12 -11.63 2.88 9.33
C GLN A 12 -11.21 1.45 8.96
N GLN A 13 -12.09 0.67 8.30
CA GLN A 13 -11.75 -0.68 7.83
C GLN A 13 -10.60 -0.71 6.83
N LEU A 14 -10.49 0.32 5.98
CA LEU A 14 -9.37 0.47 5.06
C LEU A 14 -8.05 0.66 5.81
N LEU A 15 -8.04 1.51 6.84
CA LEU A 15 -6.87 1.74 7.69
C LEU A 15 -6.47 0.49 8.46
N ASP A 16 -7.43 -0.21 9.06
CA ASP A 16 -7.18 -1.45 9.79
C ASP A 16 -6.55 -2.53 8.90
N LYS A 17 -6.91 -2.56 7.60
CA LYS A 17 -6.35 -3.49 6.61
C LYS A 17 -4.90 -3.15 6.23
N TYR A 18 -4.61 -1.88 5.96
CA TYR A 18 -3.30 -1.47 5.42
C TYR A 18 -2.28 -1.10 6.51
N ALA A 19 -2.74 -0.68 7.69
CA ALA A 19 -1.93 -0.31 8.84
C ALA A 19 -2.37 -1.05 10.12
N PRO A 20 -2.40 -2.40 10.13
CA PRO A 20 -2.93 -3.19 11.25
C PRO A 20 -2.14 -3.05 12.55
N HIS A 21 -0.94 -2.46 12.49
CA HIS A 21 -0.06 -2.23 13.63
C HIS A 21 -0.32 -0.88 14.31
N LEU A 22 -1.19 -0.03 13.75
CA LEU A 22 -1.58 1.26 14.32
C LEU A 22 -3.01 1.19 14.82
N LYS A 23 -3.28 1.78 15.98
CA LYS A 23 -4.59 1.83 16.59
C LYS A 23 -5.15 3.24 16.61
N ALA A 24 -6.39 3.38 16.13
CA ALA A 24 -7.11 4.65 16.20
C ALA A 24 -7.37 5.06 17.66
N GLY A 25 -7.12 6.32 17.99
CA GLY A 25 -7.23 6.88 19.34
C GLY A 25 -5.99 6.68 20.22
N GLU A 26 -5.07 5.79 19.85
CA GLU A 26 -3.77 5.61 20.53
C GLU A 26 -2.64 6.19 19.66
N ASP A 27 -2.46 5.65 18.45
CA ASP A 27 -1.34 6.00 17.57
C ASP A 27 -1.69 7.12 16.58
N TYR A 28 -2.96 7.27 16.25
CA TYR A 28 -3.46 8.31 15.35
C TYR A 28 -4.90 8.71 15.69
N ARG A 29 -5.34 9.87 15.18
CA ARG A 29 -6.72 10.34 15.36
C ARG A 29 -7.65 9.57 14.41
N PRO A 30 -8.79 9.02 14.90
CA PRO A 30 -9.79 8.40 14.03
C PRO A 30 -10.33 9.37 12.96
N PRO A 31 -10.87 8.86 11.83
CA PRO A 31 -11.50 9.70 10.82
C PRO A 31 -12.60 10.59 11.41
N VAL A 32 -12.63 11.87 11.01
CA VAL A 32 -13.63 12.85 11.45
C VAL A 32 -14.44 13.41 10.29
N GLU A 33 -15.63 13.94 10.59
CA GLU A 33 -16.61 14.40 9.59
C GLU A 33 -16.05 15.50 8.65
N GLU A 34 -15.20 16.38 9.17
CA GLU A 34 -14.58 17.44 8.37
C GLU A 34 -13.63 16.90 7.29
N GLU A 35 -12.99 15.76 7.54
CA GLU A 35 -12.10 15.10 6.59
C GLU A 35 -12.87 14.32 5.52
N LEU A 36 -14.06 13.79 5.88
CA LEU A 36 -14.96 13.13 4.93
C LEU A 36 -15.48 14.10 3.87
N LYS A 37 -15.70 15.37 4.21
CA LYS A 37 -16.11 16.42 3.25
C LYS A 37 -15.09 16.66 2.14
N ARG A 38 -13.83 16.25 2.33
CA ARG A 38 -12.74 16.38 1.35
C ARG A 38 -12.32 15.03 0.73
N THR A 39 -12.92 13.93 1.19
CA THR A 39 -12.50 12.57 0.85
C THR A 39 -13.68 11.76 0.36
N THR A 40 -13.67 11.40 -0.92
CA THR A 40 -14.72 10.53 -1.47
C THR A 40 -14.45 9.07 -1.12
N VAL A 41 -15.31 8.46 -0.31
CA VAL A 41 -15.27 7.02 0.01
C VAL A 41 -16.24 6.27 -0.91
N LEU A 42 -15.73 5.25 -1.61
CA LEU A 42 -16.49 4.46 -2.59
C LEU A 42 -16.65 3.01 -2.11
N ARG A 43 -17.85 2.46 -2.34
CA ARG A 43 -18.13 1.02 -2.21
C ARG A 43 -18.21 0.42 -3.60
N LEU A 44 -17.56 -0.72 -3.80
CA LEU A 44 -17.68 -1.50 -5.02
C LEU A 44 -18.37 -2.81 -4.64
N ASP A 45 -19.63 -2.95 -5.06
CA ASP A 45 -20.37 -4.19 -4.90
C ASP A 45 -19.95 -5.12 -6.06
N ILE A 46 -19.31 -6.24 -5.73
CA ILE A 46 -18.81 -7.18 -6.73
C ILE A 46 -19.93 -8.16 -7.06
N GLU A 47 -20.58 -7.94 -8.20
CA GLU A 47 -21.64 -8.85 -8.72
C GLU A 47 -21.03 -10.06 -9.42
N GLU A 48 -20.02 -9.81 -10.27
CA GLU A 48 -19.29 -10.83 -11.00
C GLU A 48 -17.80 -10.49 -11.04
N LEU A 49 -16.95 -11.51 -10.94
CA LEU A 49 -15.50 -11.37 -10.97
C LEU A 49 -14.89 -12.49 -11.80
N SER A 50 -14.03 -12.12 -12.74
CA SER A 50 -13.14 -13.05 -13.43
C SER A 50 -11.69 -12.72 -13.08
N ALA A 51 -10.97 -13.69 -12.55
CA ALA A 51 -9.57 -13.57 -12.18
C ALA A 51 -8.74 -14.61 -12.94
N LYS A 52 -7.51 -14.22 -13.32
CA LYS A 52 -6.56 -15.11 -13.98
C LYS A 52 -5.22 -15.04 -13.26
N GLN A 53 -4.72 -16.19 -12.84
CA GLN A 53 -3.37 -16.33 -12.29
C GLN A 53 -2.52 -17.17 -13.24
N LYS A 54 -1.29 -16.71 -13.52
CA LYS A 54 -0.27 -17.52 -14.17
C LYS A 54 0.79 -17.86 -13.12
N LEU A 55 0.67 -19.05 -12.53
CA LEU A 55 1.70 -19.60 -11.66
C LEU A 55 2.65 -20.42 -12.53
N VAL A 56 3.94 -20.09 -12.47
CA VAL A 56 5.03 -20.87 -13.06
C VAL A 56 5.89 -21.39 -11.92
N GLU A 57 6.50 -22.56 -12.09
CA GLU A 57 7.46 -23.08 -11.12
C GLU A 57 8.64 -22.12 -10.98
N ALA A 58 9.26 -22.06 -9.81
CA ALA A 58 10.38 -21.14 -9.56
C ALA A 58 11.54 -21.33 -10.55
N ASP A 59 11.74 -22.55 -11.05
CA ASP A 59 12.88 -22.97 -11.87
C ASP A 59 12.48 -23.27 -13.34
N PHE A 60 11.51 -22.55 -13.89
CA PHE A 60 11.13 -22.71 -15.30
C PHE A 60 12.31 -22.39 -16.25
N PRO A 61 12.40 -23.02 -17.44
CA PRO A 61 13.46 -22.71 -18.39
C PRO A 61 13.50 -21.22 -18.76
N GLY A 62 14.60 -20.53 -18.42
CA GLY A 62 14.75 -19.08 -18.59
C GLY A 62 14.43 -18.25 -17.33
N ALA A 63 14.13 -18.89 -16.19
CA ALA A 63 14.09 -18.22 -14.90
C ALA A 63 15.48 -17.68 -14.53
N TYR A 64 15.52 -16.47 -13.96
CA TYR A 64 16.73 -15.85 -13.43
C TYR A 64 16.55 -15.63 -11.92
N ARG A 65 17.58 -15.91 -11.13
CA ARG A 65 17.57 -15.55 -9.71
C ARG A 65 18.08 -14.13 -9.58
N TYR A 66 17.50 -13.36 -8.65
CA TYR A 66 17.94 -12.00 -8.38
C TYR A 66 19.44 -11.95 -8.02
N GLU A 67 19.92 -12.93 -7.25
CA GLU A 67 21.32 -13.11 -6.89
C GLU A 67 22.25 -13.21 -8.12
N ASP A 68 21.82 -13.92 -9.17
CA ASP A 68 22.60 -14.13 -10.39
C ASP A 68 22.74 -12.85 -11.22
N VAL A 69 21.72 -11.97 -11.17
CA VAL A 69 21.68 -10.72 -11.94
C VAL A 69 22.40 -9.58 -11.22
N VAL A 70 22.30 -9.51 -9.89
CA VAL A 70 23.00 -8.47 -9.10
C VAL A 70 24.50 -8.67 -9.13
N ALA A 71 24.99 -9.90 -9.21
CA ALA A 71 26.42 -10.18 -9.37
C ALA A 71 27.02 -9.62 -10.67
N ASP A 72 26.19 -9.45 -11.71
CA ASP A 72 26.59 -8.95 -13.04
C ASP A 72 26.17 -7.49 -13.29
N MET A 73 25.49 -6.84 -12.33
CA MET A 73 25.19 -5.41 -12.46
C MET A 73 26.46 -4.57 -12.28
N PRO A 74 26.72 -3.60 -13.17
CA PRO A 74 27.77 -2.62 -12.93
C PRO A 74 27.45 -1.86 -11.65
N THR A 75 28.42 -1.82 -10.73
CA THR A 75 28.31 -0.99 -9.53
C THR A 75 28.20 0.47 -9.95
N PHE A 76 27.01 1.05 -9.83
CA PHE A 76 26.87 2.49 -9.89
C PHE A 76 27.55 3.07 -8.65
N PRO A 77 28.42 4.09 -8.80
CA PRO A 77 28.95 4.78 -7.64
C PRO A 77 27.76 5.27 -6.82
N ALA A 78 27.73 4.92 -5.53
CA ALA A 78 26.73 5.41 -4.61
C ALA A 78 26.65 6.93 -4.79
N ALA A 79 25.46 7.44 -5.11
CA ALA A 79 25.23 8.88 -5.10
C ALA A 79 25.69 9.38 -3.74
N ALA A 80 26.65 10.32 -3.75
CA ALA A 80 27.18 10.93 -2.54
C ALA A 80 26.00 11.27 -1.63
N SER A 81 26.03 10.74 -0.41
CA SER A 81 25.00 10.89 0.61
C SER A 81 24.51 12.34 0.62
N ALA A 82 23.26 12.55 0.20
CA ALA A 82 22.55 13.77 0.54
C ALA A 82 22.48 13.79 2.07
N THR A 83 23.28 14.67 2.66
CA THR A 83 23.26 14.95 4.09
C THR A 83 21.82 15.25 4.50
N ASP A 84 21.43 14.58 5.56
CA ASP A 84 20.27 14.84 6.41
C ASP A 84 20.08 16.35 6.65
N GLU A 85 19.12 16.96 5.94
CA GLU A 85 18.68 18.35 6.16
C GLU A 85 17.16 18.41 6.35
N ASN A 86 16.56 17.49 7.11
CA ASN A 86 15.13 17.58 7.45
C ASN A 86 14.84 17.42 8.94
N GLU A 87 15.51 18.25 9.75
CA GLU A 87 15.00 18.69 11.05
C GLU A 87 15.10 20.23 11.14
N ARG A 88 14.07 20.93 10.65
CA ARG A 88 13.64 22.25 11.16
C ARG A 88 12.15 22.50 10.89
#